data_AF-A0A061N312-F1
#
_entry.id   AF-A0A061N312-F1
#
_cell.length_a   1.000
_cell.length_b   1.000
_cell.length_c   1.000
_cell.angle_alpha   90.00
_cell.angle_beta   90.00
_cell.angle_gamma   90.00
#
_symmetry.space_group_name_H-M   'P 1'
#
loop_
_entity.id
_entity.type
_entity.pdbx_description
1 polymer ?
#
loop_
_entity_poly.entity_id
_entity_poly.type
_entity_poly.pdbx_seq_one_letter_code
_entity_poly.pdbx_strand_id
1 'polypeptide(L)'
;MSFFSQLQLKKPDVQLHHRDDDLGSMIVGLEETFAQLKPDIVIVYGDTVSTLAGSLAASKLQLPLAHVEAGLRSFNRRMPEEYNRVVSDHLATWCFCPTEQSAIQLTKENINGSIIVSGDLMVDACLHYKTVALKESTILEEHQLREKPYYVATLHRAELIDDAKRLHTYLNHLQMLDDPVYLPLHPRTKKGN
;
A
#
# COMPACT_ATOMS: atom_id res chain seq x y z
N MET A 1 -0.78 22.89 3.23
CA MET A 1 0.39 22.02 2.94
C MET A 1 -0.12 20.66 2.46
N SER A 2 0.59 19.98 1.57
CA SER A 2 0.26 18.60 1.22
C SER A 2 0.83 17.64 2.27
N PHE A 3 0.23 16.46 2.43
CA PHE A 3 0.74 15.42 3.33
C PHE A 3 2.22 15.07 3.04
N PHE A 4 2.59 14.95 1.77
CA PHE A 4 3.98 14.71 1.36
C PHE A 4 4.96 15.79 1.82
N SER A 5 4.52 17.06 1.88
CA SER A 5 5.37 18.15 2.38
C SER A 5 5.61 18.07 3.89
N GLN A 6 4.65 17.56 4.66
CA GLN A 6 4.81 17.31 6.10
C GLN A 6 5.82 16.18 6.36
N LEU A 7 5.84 15.17 5.48
CA LEU A 7 6.81 14.08 5.51
C LEU A 7 8.18 14.45 4.91
N GLN A 8 8.35 15.67 4.40
CA GLN A 8 9.59 16.14 3.76
C GLN A 8 10.08 15.22 2.64
N LEU A 9 9.17 14.56 1.94
CA LEU A 9 9.50 13.62 0.87
C LEU A 9 9.91 14.40 -0.39
N LYS A 10 10.99 13.91 -1.04
CA LYS A 10 11.42 14.42 -2.34
C LYS A 10 10.34 14.16 -3.38
N LYS A 11 10.27 15.05 -4.38
CA LYS A 11 9.47 14.80 -5.58
C LYS A 11 10.09 13.65 -6.38
N PRO A 12 9.28 12.86 -7.10
CA PRO A 12 9.81 11.83 -7.99
C PRO A 12 10.61 12.48 -9.14
N ASP A 13 11.71 11.84 -9.53
CA ASP A 13 12.54 12.29 -10.66
C ASP A 13 11.81 12.13 -12.00
N VAL A 14 10.96 11.09 -12.11
CA VAL A 14 10.10 10.83 -13.26
C VAL A 14 8.67 10.64 -12.78
N GLN A 15 7.72 11.34 -13.40
CA GLN A 15 6.30 11.18 -13.15
C GLN A 15 5.61 10.70 -14.43
N LEU A 16 5.05 9.50 -14.40
CA LEU A 16 4.26 8.97 -15.50
C LEU A 16 2.83 9.50 -15.40
N HIS A 17 2.31 10.02 -16.50
CA HIS A 17 0.94 10.50 -16.58
C HIS A 17 0.04 9.40 -17.15
N HIS A 18 -0.60 8.63 -16.27
CA HIS A 18 -1.58 7.62 -16.63
C HIS A 18 -2.83 7.76 -15.75
N ARG A 19 -3.91 7.08 -16.14
CA ARG A 19 -5.08 6.92 -15.29
C ARG A 19 -4.77 5.93 -14.16
N ASP A 20 -5.36 6.13 -13.00
CA ASP A 20 -5.29 5.16 -11.91
C ASP A 20 -5.78 3.78 -12.39
N ASP A 21 -5.06 2.73 -12.00
CA ASP A 21 -5.32 1.32 -12.33
C ASP A 21 -5.21 0.93 -13.82
N ASP A 22 -4.67 1.79 -14.71
CA ASP A 22 -4.39 1.43 -16.11
C ASP A 22 -3.02 0.75 -16.26
N LEU A 23 -3.01 -0.57 -16.02
CA LEU A 23 -1.81 -1.42 -16.09
C LEU A 23 -1.06 -1.31 -17.42
N GLY A 24 -1.77 -1.29 -18.56
CA GLY A 24 -1.15 -1.29 -19.88
C GLY A 24 -0.35 -0.01 -20.14
N SER A 25 -0.94 1.14 -19.81
CA SER A 25 -0.27 2.43 -19.95
C SER A 25 0.94 2.57 -19.02
N MET A 26 0.85 2.06 -17.78
CA MET A 26 1.96 2.07 -16.82
C MET A 26 3.15 1.26 -17.34
N ILE A 27 2.90 0.05 -17.88
CA ILE A 27 3.97 -0.80 -18.43
C ILE A 27 4.69 -0.09 -19.57
N VAL A 28 3.96 0.51 -20.53
CA VAL A 28 4.57 1.24 -21.65
C VAL A 28 5.45 2.38 -21.15
N GLY A 29 4.93 3.22 -20.24
CA GLY A 29 5.70 4.34 -19.70
C GLY A 29 6.94 3.89 -18.90
N LEU A 30 6.84 2.79 -18.16
CA LEU A 30 7.97 2.22 -17.41
C LEU A 30 9.02 1.61 -18.33
N GLU A 31 8.62 0.89 -19.40
CA GLU A 31 9.56 0.35 -20.39
C GLU A 31 10.38 1.47 -21.06
N GLU A 32 9.73 2.55 -21.49
CA GLU A 32 10.40 3.72 -22.07
C GLU A 32 11.37 4.36 -21.06
N THR A 33 10.92 4.50 -19.81
CA THR A 33 11.74 5.07 -18.73
C THR A 33 12.97 4.20 -18.43
N PHE A 34 12.80 2.89 -18.32
CA PHE A 34 13.90 1.96 -18.05
C PHE A 34 14.89 1.89 -19.21
N ALA A 35 14.43 1.99 -20.46
CA ALA A 35 15.32 2.05 -21.63
C ALA A 35 16.21 3.30 -21.63
N GLN A 36 15.70 4.43 -21.12
CA GLN A 36 16.43 5.69 -21.01
C GLN A 36 17.38 5.70 -19.81
N LEU A 37 16.87 5.35 -18.63
CA LEU A 37 17.64 5.41 -17.37
C LEU A 37 18.63 4.25 -17.23
N LYS A 38 18.34 3.09 -17.85
CA LYS A 38 19.14 1.86 -17.77
C LYS A 38 19.51 1.50 -16.32
N PRO A 39 18.51 1.31 -15.43
CA PRO A 39 18.80 1.03 -14.04
C PRO A 39 19.45 -0.35 -13.89
N ASP A 40 20.41 -0.48 -12.96
CA ASP A 40 21.00 -1.78 -12.63
C ASP A 40 20.01 -2.70 -11.89
N ILE A 41 19.05 -2.11 -11.16
CA ILE A 41 18.05 -2.80 -10.35
C ILE A 41 16.74 -2.01 -10.37
N VAL A 42 15.61 -2.70 -10.44
CA VAL A 42 14.27 -2.14 -10.21
C VAL A 42 13.77 -2.59 -8.84
N ILE A 43 13.24 -1.66 -8.05
CA ILE A 43 12.63 -1.95 -6.75
C ILE A 43 11.13 -1.63 -6.82
N VAL A 44 10.30 -2.59 -6.45
CA VAL A 44 8.85 -2.41 -6.29
C VAL A 44 8.44 -2.68 -4.85
N TYR A 45 7.38 -2.02 -4.38
CA TYR A 45 6.90 -2.11 -3.00
C TYR A 45 5.40 -2.44 -2.98
N GLY A 46 4.98 -3.33 -2.09
CA GLY A 46 3.57 -3.65 -1.84
C GLY A 46 2.94 -4.51 -2.94
N ASP A 47 1.67 -4.25 -3.26
CA ASP A 47 0.83 -5.14 -4.07
C ASP A 47 -0.17 -4.40 -4.99
N THR A 48 0.09 -3.13 -5.25
CA THR A 48 -0.81 -2.33 -6.10
C THR A 48 -0.59 -2.64 -7.58
N VAL A 49 -1.43 -2.08 -8.44
CA VAL A 49 -1.28 -2.21 -9.90
C VAL A 49 0.08 -1.68 -10.37
N SER A 50 0.63 -0.64 -9.73
CA SER A 50 1.97 -0.14 -10.06
C SER A 50 3.09 -1.13 -9.68
N THR A 51 2.92 -1.93 -8.63
CA THR A 51 3.85 -3.01 -8.29
C THR A 51 3.88 -4.03 -9.42
N LEU A 52 2.71 -4.47 -9.87
CA LEU A 52 2.60 -5.40 -11.00
C LEU A 52 3.19 -4.81 -12.29
N ALA A 53 2.90 -3.54 -12.60
CA ALA A 53 3.43 -2.86 -13.78
C ALA A 53 4.97 -2.80 -13.76
N GLY A 54 5.55 -2.40 -12.62
CA GLY A 54 7.00 -2.35 -12.42
C GLY A 54 7.65 -3.72 -12.59
N SER A 55 7.06 -4.75 -11.98
CA SER A 55 7.55 -6.13 -12.08
C SER A 55 7.55 -6.65 -13.52
N LEU A 56 6.46 -6.43 -14.26
CA LEU A 56 6.34 -6.87 -15.65
C LEU A 56 7.31 -6.12 -16.59
N ALA A 57 7.40 -4.79 -16.45
CA ALA A 57 8.30 -3.98 -17.26
C ALA A 57 9.78 -4.35 -17.01
N ALA A 58 10.17 -4.55 -15.76
CA ALA A 58 11.52 -5.00 -15.39
C ALA A 58 11.84 -6.38 -15.97
N SER A 59 10.92 -7.34 -15.80
CA SER A 59 11.10 -8.72 -16.29
C SER A 59 11.26 -8.78 -17.81
N LYS A 60 10.45 -8.03 -18.57
CA LYS A 60 10.53 -8.02 -20.04
C LYS A 60 11.86 -7.46 -20.56
N LEU A 61 12.46 -6.52 -19.84
CA LEU A 61 13.77 -5.96 -20.16
C LEU A 61 14.92 -6.73 -19.50
N GLN A 62 14.63 -7.86 -18.84
CA GLN A 62 15.60 -8.70 -18.13
C GLN A 62 16.39 -7.94 -17.05
N LEU A 63 15.75 -6.97 -16.41
CA LEU A 63 16.34 -6.19 -15.33
C LEU A 63 16.16 -6.93 -13.99
N PRO A 64 17.18 -6.96 -13.11
CA PRO A 64 17.05 -7.48 -11.76
C PRO A 64 15.93 -6.76 -10.98
N LEU A 65 15.07 -7.53 -10.33
CA LEU A 65 13.90 -7.03 -9.61
C LEU A 65 13.98 -7.36 -8.12
N ALA A 66 13.84 -6.35 -7.28
CA ALA A 66 13.64 -6.48 -5.84
C ALA A 66 12.19 -6.13 -5.48
N HIS A 67 11.48 -7.07 -4.88
CA HIS A 67 10.13 -6.86 -4.38
C HIS A 67 10.14 -6.76 -2.86
N VAL A 68 9.77 -5.58 -2.36
CA VAL A 68 9.62 -5.29 -0.93
C VAL A 68 8.17 -5.51 -0.51
N GLU A 69 7.98 -6.12 0.66
CA GLU A 69 6.68 -6.63 1.16
C GLU A 69 6.23 -7.92 0.45
N ALA A 70 7.20 -8.74 0.04
CA ALA A 70 6.97 -10.00 -0.66
C ALA A 70 6.35 -11.08 0.26
N GLY A 71 5.60 -12.02 -0.33
CA GLY A 71 5.13 -13.23 0.38
C GLY A 71 3.88 -13.09 1.25
N LEU A 72 3.25 -11.91 1.28
CA LEU A 72 1.92 -11.78 1.89
C LEU A 72 0.87 -12.52 1.06
N ARG A 73 -0.01 -13.28 1.70
CA ARG A 73 -1.09 -14.03 1.03
C ARG A 73 -2.40 -13.82 1.75
N SER A 74 -3.39 -13.32 1.02
CA SER A 74 -4.78 -13.26 1.50
C SER A 74 -5.52 -14.56 1.23
N PHE A 75 -5.05 -15.36 0.27
CA PHE A 75 -5.72 -16.55 -0.27
C PHE A 75 -7.12 -16.27 -0.83
N ASN A 76 -7.47 -15.00 -1.05
CA ASN A 76 -8.74 -14.58 -1.60
C ASN A 76 -8.53 -14.00 -3.00
N ARG A 77 -8.66 -14.84 -4.02
CA ARG A 77 -8.54 -14.43 -5.43
C ARG A 77 -9.60 -13.44 -5.92
N ARG A 78 -10.60 -13.09 -5.10
CA ARG A 78 -11.51 -11.97 -5.42
C ARG A 78 -10.87 -10.61 -5.13
N MET A 79 -9.77 -10.57 -4.37
CA MET A 79 -8.95 -9.38 -4.17
C MET A 79 -7.97 -9.25 -5.33
N PRO A 80 -8.06 -8.20 -6.16
CA PRO A 80 -7.13 -7.98 -7.27
C PRO A 80 -5.65 -7.98 -6.83
N GLU A 81 -5.38 -7.44 -5.63
CA GLU A 81 -4.04 -7.36 -5.04
C GLU A 81 -3.40 -8.74 -4.84
N GLU A 82 -4.19 -9.80 -4.65
CA GLU A 82 -3.66 -11.17 -4.52
C GLU A 82 -2.93 -11.61 -5.80
N TYR A 83 -3.44 -11.22 -6.98
CA TYR A 83 -2.77 -11.54 -8.24
C TYR A 83 -1.48 -10.74 -8.41
N ASN A 84 -1.50 -9.45 -8.04
CA ASN A 84 -0.33 -8.58 -8.12
C ASN A 84 0.82 -9.11 -7.26
N ARG A 85 0.52 -9.60 -6.05
CA ARG A 85 1.49 -10.22 -5.13
C ARG A 85 2.14 -11.44 -5.76
N VAL A 86 1.32 -12.43 -6.14
CA VAL A 86 1.80 -13.70 -6.68
C VAL A 86 2.66 -13.48 -7.93
N VAL A 87 2.19 -12.66 -8.87
CA VAL A 87 2.95 -12.41 -10.11
C VAL A 87 4.25 -11.67 -9.81
N SER A 88 4.23 -10.62 -8.98
CA SER A 88 5.44 -9.85 -8.68
C SER A 88 6.49 -10.69 -7.94
N ASP A 89 6.06 -11.49 -6.95
CA ASP A 89 6.95 -12.38 -6.21
C ASP A 89 7.66 -13.38 -7.14
N HIS A 90 6.93 -14.00 -8.09
CA HIS A 90 7.49 -14.97 -9.03
C HIS A 90 8.46 -14.36 -10.05
N LEU A 91 8.35 -13.06 -10.32
CA LEU A 91 9.26 -12.33 -11.21
C LEU A 91 10.49 -11.78 -10.49
N ALA A 92 10.45 -11.68 -9.15
CA ALA A 92 11.48 -11.04 -8.37
C ALA A 92 12.76 -11.89 -8.25
N THR A 93 13.90 -11.23 -8.41
CA THR A 93 15.23 -11.77 -8.10
C THR A 93 15.46 -11.83 -6.59
N TRP A 94 14.99 -10.81 -5.87
CA TRP A 94 15.02 -10.73 -4.41
C TRP A 94 13.62 -10.42 -3.86
N CYS A 95 13.17 -11.24 -2.93
CA CYS A 95 11.91 -11.09 -2.22
C CYS A 95 12.19 -10.70 -0.76
N PHE A 96 11.94 -9.44 -0.42
CA PHE A 96 12.08 -8.91 0.93
C PHE A 96 10.76 -9.06 1.69
N CYS A 97 10.73 -10.08 2.55
CA CYS A 97 9.58 -10.50 3.32
C CYS A 97 9.48 -9.71 4.64
N PRO A 98 8.27 -9.24 5.02
CA PRO A 98 8.09 -8.53 6.29
C PRO A 98 8.17 -9.47 7.50
N THR A 99 7.87 -10.76 7.31
CA THR A 99 7.82 -11.76 8.38
C THR A 99 8.30 -13.13 7.90
N GLU A 100 8.71 -13.98 8.85
CA GLU A 100 9.01 -15.40 8.61
C GLU A 100 7.84 -16.15 7.96
N GLN A 101 6.60 -15.82 8.36
CA GLN A 101 5.41 -16.41 7.78
C GLN A 101 5.30 -16.11 6.28
N SER A 102 5.67 -14.90 5.85
CA SER A 102 5.66 -14.50 4.44
C SER A 102 6.72 -15.27 3.65
N ALA A 103 7.93 -15.43 4.21
CA ALA A 103 8.99 -16.23 3.62
C ALA A 103 8.61 -17.72 3.46
N ILE A 104 7.85 -18.27 4.43
CA ILE A 104 7.31 -19.63 4.33
C ILE A 104 6.33 -19.75 3.15
N GLN A 105 5.51 -18.75 2.86
CA GLN A 105 4.61 -18.81 1.70
C GLN A 105 5.39 -18.85 0.39
N LEU A 106 6.40 -17.99 0.23
CA LEU A 106 7.25 -17.99 -0.96
C LEU A 106 7.99 -19.32 -1.16
N THR A 107 8.47 -19.91 -0.07
CA THR A 107 9.09 -21.25 -0.11
C THR A 107 8.11 -22.31 -0.60
N LYS A 108 6.85 -22.29 -0.13
CA LYS A 108 5.80 -23.23 -0.57
C LYS A 108 5.42 -23.07 -2.04
N GLU A 109 5.56 -21.87 -2.58
CA GLU A 109 5.29 -21.55 -3.98
C GLU A 109 6.48 -21.83 -4.91
N ASN A 110 7.60 -22.31 -4.36
CA ASN A 110 8.84 -22.59 -5.09
C ASN A 110 9.36 -21.36 -5.84
N ILE A 111 9.41 -20.21 -5.15
CA ILE A 111 10.05 -19.01 -5.68
C ILE A 111 11.53 -19.28 -5.93
N ASN A 112 11.98 -18.96 -7.15
CA ASN A 112 13.38 -19.15 -7.57
C ASN A 112 14.30 -18.02 -7.09
N GLY A 113 13.74 -16.87 -6.73
CA GLY A 113 14.47 -15.72 -6.20
C GLY A 113 14.99 -15.94 -4.77
N SER A 114 15.87 -15.04 -4.33
CA SER A 114 16.34 -15.03 -2.93
C SER A 114 15.23 -14.56 -2.01
N ILE A 115 14.90 -15.35 -0.99
CA ILE A 115 13.91 -15.01 0.03
C ILE A 115 14.65 -14.46 1.26
N ILE A 116 14.34 -13.23 1.66
CA ILE A 116 15.04 -12.51 2.74
C ILE A 116 14.01 -11.94 3.69
N VAL A 117 14.09 -12.22 4.99
CA VAL A 117 13.23 -11.59 6.01
C VAL A 117 13.87 -10.28 6.43
N SER A 118 13.25 -9.15 6.07
CA SER A 118 13.76 -7.80 6.30
C SER A 118 13.00 -7.01 7.36
N GLY A 119 11.83 -7.49 7.77
CA GLY A 119 10.91 -6.71 8.61
C GLY A 119 10.01 -5.78 7.78
N ASP A 120 9.16 -5.04 8.48
CA ASP A 120 8.11 -4.22 7.89
C ASP A 120 8.51 -2.73 7.84
N LEU A 121 8.63 -2.20 6.62
CA LEU A 121 8.97 -0.80 6.37
C LEU A 121 7.95 0.18 6.99
N MET A 122 6.69 -0.24 7.16
CA MET A 122 5.67 0.59 7.80
C MET A 122 5.97 0.81 9.29
N VAL A 123 6.59 -0.16 9.97
CA VAL A 123 7.05 0.02 11.35
C VAL A 123 8.14 1.10 11.41
N ASP A 124 9.12 1.01 10.53
CA ASP A 124 10.21 1.99 10.44
C ASP A 124 9.67 3.39 10.12
N ALA A 125 8.76 3.50 9.14
CA ALA A 125 8.11 4.76 8.80
C ALA A 125 7.32 5.34 9.98
N CYS A 126 6.54 4.52 10.69
CA CYS A 126 5.80 4.95 11.88
C CYS A 126 6.73 5.47 12.97
N LEU A 127 7.82 4.75 13.26
CA LEU A 127 8.79 5.15 14.28
C LEU A 127 9.53 6.44 13.88
N HIS A 128 9.90 6.56 12.61
CA HIS A 128 10.59 7.73 12.07
C HIS A 128 9.73 9.00 12.17
N TYR A 129 8.47 8.93 11.73
CA TYR A 129 7.58 10.10 11.71
C TYR A 129 6.82 10.33 13.02
N LYS A 130 6.88 9.41 13.99
CA LYS A 130 6.25 9.58 15.31
C LYS A 130 6.65 10.88 15.99
N THR A 131 7.94 11.23 15.97
CA THR A 131 8.42 12.46 16.62
C THR A 131 7.91 13.72 15.93
N VAL A 132 7.82 13.71 14.58
CA VAL A 132 7.24 14.80 13.81
C VAL A 132 5.76 14.94 14.15
N ALA A 133 5.00 13.84 14.11
CA ALA A 133 3.58 13.84 14.44
C ALA A 133 3.32 14.34 15.87
N LEU A 134 4.10 13.92 16.87
CA LEU A 134 3.92 14.36 18.26
C LEU A 134 4.24 15.85 18.48
N LYS A 135 5.08 16.45 17.64
CA LYS A 135 5.47 17.87 17.74
C LYS A 135 4.57 18.79 16.92
N GLU A 136 4.18 18.35 15.73
CA GLU A 136 3.53 19.20 14.74
C GLU A 136 2.03 18.95 14.60
N SER A 137 1.51 17.79 15.03
CA SER A 137 0.09 17.48 14.90
C SER A 137 -0.75 18.21 15.94
N THR A 138 -1.71 18.99 15.44
CA THR A 138 -2.73 19.71 16.22
C THR A 138 -4.05 18.96 16.31
N ILE A 139 -4.15 17.76 15.73
CA ILE A 139 -5.42 17.05 15.54
C ILE A 139 -6.18 16.79 16.85
N LEU A 140 -5.45 16.57 17.95
CA LEU A 140 -6.06 16.35 19.27
C LEU A 140 -6.68 17.64 19.84
N GLU A 141 -6.10 18.79 19.55
CA GLU A 141 -6.60 20.10 19.99
C GLU A 141 -7.75 20.55 19.11
N GLU A 142 -7.61 20.41 17.78
CA GLU A 142 -8.65 20.72 16.79
C GLU A 142 -9.96 19.98 17.04
N HIS A 143 -9.87 18.73 17.50
CA HIS A 143 -11.01 17.86 17.78
C HIS A 143 -11.31 17.69 19.29
N GLN A 144 -10.61 18.42 20.17
CA GLN A 144 -10.83 18.39 21.63
C GLN A 144 -10.78 16.96 22.22
N LEU A 145 -9.81 16.16 21.76
CA LEU A 145 -9.70 14.72 22.02
C LEU A 145 -8.93 14.34 23.29
N ARG A 146 -8.31 15.30 23.99
CA ARG A 146 -7.42 14.99 25.14
C ARG A 146 -8.14 14.58 26.41
N GLU A 147 -9.41 14.97 26.57
CA GLU A 147 -10.12 14.86 27.85
C GLU A 147 -11.13 13.71 27.91
N LYS A 148 -11.32 12.99 26.80
CA LYS A 148 -12.36 11.97 26.68
C LYS A 148 -11.84 10.71 25.99
N PRO A 149 -12.26 9.51 26.42
CA PRO A 149 -12.07 8.32 25.60
C PRO A 149 -12.78 8.51 24.24
N TYR A 150 -12.19 7.91 23.20
CA TYR A 150 -12.74 7.92 21.85
C TYR A 150 -12.25 6.71 21.08
N TYR A 151 -12.99 6.35 20.05
CA TYR A 151 -12.59 5.35 19.06
C TYR A 151 -12.13 6.02 17.78
N VAL A 152 -11.21 5.37 17.07
CA VAL A 152 -10.85 5.73 15.69
C VAL A 152 -11.20 4.55 14.80
N ALA A 153 -12.01 4.80 13.77
CA ALA A 153 -12.40 3.80 12.79
C ALA A 153 -11.97 4.24 11.40
N THR A 154 -11.54 3.30 10.56
CA THR A 154 -11.22 3.56 9.15
C THR A 154 -11.96 2.54 8.28
N LEU A 155 -12.61 3.03 7.23
CA LEU A 155 -13.42 2.21 6.31
C LEU A 155 -12.94 2.49 4.89
N HIS A 156 -12.22 1.54 4.29
CA HIS A 156 -11.56 1.71 2.98
C HIS A 156 -11.85 0.62 1.95
N ARG A 157 -12.45 -0.51 2.36
CA ARG A 157 -12.73 -1.62 1.44
C ARG A 157 -13.94 -1.31 0.56
N ALA A 158 -13.75 -1.38 -0.76
CA ALA A 158 -14.81 -1.16 -1.75
C ALA A 158 -16.07 -2.00 -1.47
N GLU A 159 -15.89 -3.30 -1.17
CA GLU A 159 -17.00 -4.22 -0.84
C GLU A 159 -17.84 -3.82 0.39
N LEU A 160 -17.29 -2.96 1.26
CA LEU A 160 -17.96 -2.41 2.44
C LEU A 160 -18.60 -1.05 2.14
N ILE A 161 -17.92 -0.20 1.36
CA ILE A 161 -18.36 1.17 1.07
C ILE A 161 -19.42 1.22 -0.04
N ASP A 162 -19.29 0.37 -1.05
CA ASP A 162 -20.13 0.40 -2.26
C ASP A 162 -21.51 -0.27 -2.03
N ASP A 163 -21.68 -0.99 -0.92
CA ASP A 163 -22.96 -1.55 -0.49
C ASP A 163 -23.54 -0.71 0.65
N ALA A 164 -24.52 0.13 0.31
CA ALA A 164 -25.17 1.03 1.27
C ALA A 164 -25.79 0.30 2.46
N LYS A 165 -26.31 -0.93 2.29
CA LYS A 165 -26.89 -1.70 3.39
C LYS A 165 -25.81 -2.15 4.35
N ARG A 166 -24.70 -2.67 3.83
CA ARG A 166 -23.54 -3.05 4.67
C ARG A 166 -22.98 -1.84 5.39
N LEU A 167 -22.71 -0.75 4.67
CA LEU A 167 -22.19 0.46 5.26
C LEU A 167 -23.10 0.95 6.41
N HIS A 168 -24.42 0.96 6.20
CA HIS A 168 -25.37 1.33 7.23
C HIS A 168 -25.32 0.41 8.46
N THR A 169 -25.21 -0.91 8.26
CA THR A 169 -25.01 -1.86 9.36
C THR A 169 -23.75 -1.55 10.16
N TYR A 170 -22.61 -1.29 9.50
CA TYR A 170 -21.37 -0.95 10.21
C TYR A 170 -21.49 0.38 10.98
N LEU A 171 -22.07 1.40 10.36
CA LEU A 171 -22.28 2.70 11.02
C LEU A 171 -23.22 2.57 12.23
N ASN A 172 -24.28 1.76 12.13
CA ASN A 172 -25.17 1.50 13.26
C ASN A 172 -24.44 0.81 14.42
N HIS A 173 -23.57 -0.18 14.13
CA HIS A 173 -22.76 -0.80 15.18
C HIS A 173 -21.75 0.17 15.80
N LEU A 174 -21.14 1.04 15.00
CA LEU A 174 -20.23 2.08 15.52
C LEU A 174 -20.97 3.09 16.42
N GLN A 175 -22.23 3.41 16.10
CA GLN A 175 -23.08 4.27 16.94
C GLN A 175 -23.48 3.65 18.29
N MET A 176 -23.40 2.33 18.41
CA MET A 176 -23.71 1.62 19.66
C MET A 176 -22.55 1.61 20.65
N LEU A 177 -21.38 2.16 20.28
CA LEU A 177 -20.24 2.25 21.18
C LEU A 177 -20.45 3.36 22.22
N ASP A 178 -19.87 3.17 23.40
CA ASP A 178 -20.09 4.04 24.57
C ASP A 178 -19.44 5.43 24.42
N ASP A 179 -18.46 5.56 23.52
CA ASP A 179 -17.66 6.78 23.31
C ASP A 179 -17.69 7.24 21.84
N PRO A 180 -17.38 8.53 21.56
CA PRO A 180 -17.38 9.05 20.20
C PRO A 180 -16.43 8.29 19.26
N VAL A 181 -16.91 7.99 18.06
CA VAL A 181 -16.12 7.36 16.99
C VAL A 181 -15.69 8.41 15.98
N TYR A 182 -14.38 8.59 15.83
CA TYR A 182 -13.78 9.43 14.80
C TYR A 182 -13.51 8.59 13.55
N LEU A 183 -14.19 8.93 12.46
CA LEU A 183 -14.11 8.24 11.18
C LEU A 183 -13.53 9.18 10.12
N PRO A 184 -12.22 9.13 9.83
CA PRO A 184 -11.64 9.83 8.70
C PRO A 184 -12.26 9.32 7.40
N LEU A 185 -13.07 10.15 6.75
CA LEU A 185 -13.79 9.76 5.55
C LEU A 185 -12.86 9.72 4.33
N HIS A 186 -12.76 8.56 3.70
CA HIS A 186 -12.12 8.45 2.39
C HIS A 186 -12.92 9.25 1.35
N PRO A 187 -12.28 9.88 0.34
CA PRO A 187 -12.99 10.61 -0.71
C PRO A 187 -14.07 9.79 -1.44
N ARG A 188 -13.88 8.46 -1.57
CA ARG A 188 -14.91 7.55 -2.10
C ARG A 188 -16.13 7.47 -1.18
N THR A 189 -15.94 7.38 0.14
CA THR A 189 -17.02 7.38 1.14
C THR A 189 -17.75 8.73 1.20
N LYS A 190 -17.04 9.85 0.98
CA LYS A 190 -17.63 11.20 0.92
C LYS A 190 -18.56 11.41 -0.28
N LYS A 191 -18.44 10.59 -1.33
CA LYS A 191 -19.27 10.65 -2.55
C LYS A 191 -20.47 9.69 -2.53
N GLY A 192 -20.70 8.97 -1.43
CA GLY A 192 -21.91 8.16 -1.27
C GLY A 192 -23.15 9.04 -1.31
N ASN A 193 -24.09 8.72 -2.21
CA ASN A 193 -25.40 9.35 -2.33
C ASN A 193 -26.24 9.23 -1.05
#